data_AF-A0A4Q4ZK24-F1
#
_entry.id   AF-A0A4Q4ZK24-F1
#
_cell.length_a   1.000
_cell.length_b   1.000
_cell.length_c   1.000
_cell.angle_alpha   90.00
_cell.angle_beta   90.00
_cell.angle_gamma   90.00
#
_symmetry.space_group_name_H-M   'P 1'
#
loop_
_entity.id
_entity.type
_entity.pdbx_description
1 polymer ?
#
loop_
_entity_poly.entity_id
_entity_poly.type
_entity_poly.pdbx_seq_one_letter_code
_entity_poly.pdbx_strand_id
1 'polypeptide(L)'
;MSEPRSLVHELNDLHASYVAAVNEAVADDDLARADRLAAEYDAEAIALIAEREGKTHLLPIRRPAEPDTPLRRLVRRLSAGRAA
;
A
#
# COMPACT_ATOMS: atom_id res chain seq x y z
N MET A 1 -22.58 -22.94 8.53
CA MET A 1 -21.22 -22.99 7.95
C MET A 1 -21.07 -21.70 7.16
N SER A 2 -20.28 -20.74 7.64
CA SER A 2 -20.01 -19.53 6.87
C SER A 2 -19.15 -19.92 5.68
N GLU A 3 -19.59 -19.61 4.47
CA GLU A 3 -18.77 -19.84 3.27
C GLU A 3 -17.44 -19.09 3.43
N PRO A 4 -16.30 -19.68 2.99
CA PRO A 4 -15.04 -18.97 2.98
C PRO A 4 -15.21 -17.72 2.10
N ARG A 5 -15.00 -16.54 2.69
CA ARG A 5 -15.08 -15.25 1.99
C ARG A 5 -14.08 -15.29 0.83
N SER A 6 -14.44 -14.81 -0.35
CA SER A 6 -13.50 -14.82 -1.48
C SER A 6 -12.28 -13.94 -1.15
N LEU A 7 -11.09 -14.28 -1.64
CA LEU A 7 -9.88 -13.45 -1.48
C LEU A 7 -10.14 -12.01 -1.95
N VAL A 8 -10.92 -11.85 -3.02
CA VAL A 8 -11.33 -10.54 -3.54
C VAL A 8 -12.14 -9.75 -2.49
N HIS A 9 -13.07 -10.40 -1.79
CA HIS A 9 -13.82 -9.74 -0.71
C HIS A 9 -12.91 -9.34 0.44
N GLU A 10 -11.99 -10.21 0.86
CA GLU A 10 -11.05 -9.91 1.95
C GLU A 10 -10.12 -8.73 1.59
N LEU A 11 -9.65 -8.66 0.34
CA LEU A 11 -8.87 -7.54 -0.17
C LEU A 11 -9.67 -6.24 -0.25
N ASN A 12 -10.95 -6.32 -0.61
CA ASN A 12 -11.83 -5.14 -0.64
C ASN A 12 -12.09 -4.61 0.77
N ASP A 13 -12.32 -5.49 1.74
CA ASP A 13 -12.51 -5.11 3.15
C ASP A 13 -11.24 -4.44 3.69
N LEU A 14 -10.07 -5.03 3.41
CA LEU A 14 -8.77 -4.46 3.77
C LEU A 14 -8.55 -3.09 3.14
N HIS A 15 -8.82 -2.97 1.83
CA HIS A 15 -8.69 -1.72 1.09
C HIS A 15 -9.59 -0.62 1.66
N ALA A 16 -10.86 -0.93 1.95
CA ALA A 16 -11.79 0.03 2.52
C ALA A 16 -11.33 0.54 3.89
N SER A 17 -10.81 -0.35 4.75
CA SER A 17 -10.26 0.02 6.06
C SER A 17 -9.07 0.98 5.93
N TYR A 18 -8.12 0.69 5.03
CA TYR A 18 -6.95 1.54 4.82
C TYR A 18 -7.29 2.87 4.14
N VAL A 19 -8.25 2.90 3.21
CA VAL A 19 -8.75 4.16 2.62
C VAL A 19 -9.34 5.07 3.70
N ALA A 20 -10.14 4.52 4.62
CA ALA A 20 -10.69 5.30 5.73
C ALA A 20 -9.57 5.89 6.60
N ALA A 21 -8.60 5.08 7.01
CA ALA A 21 -7.49 5.54 7.85
C ALA A 21 -6.59 6.57 7.16
N VAL A 22 -6.33 6.42 5.86
CA VAL A 22 -5.55 7.39 5.07
C VAL A 22 -6.30 8.71 4.95
N ASN A 23 -7.61 8.66 4.67
CA ASN A 23 -8.42 9.87 4.59
C ASN A 23 -8.46 10.63 5.92
N GLU A 24 -8.54 9.92 7.05
CA GLU A 24 -8.41 10.51 8.39
C GLU A 24 -7.04 11.21 8.56
N ALA A 25 -5.95 10.52 8.24
CA ALA A 25 -4.60 11.10 8.34
C ALA A 25 -4.41 12.34 7.46
N VAL A 26 -4.97 12.34 6.25
CA VAL A 26 -4.96 13.50 5.35
C VAL A 26 -5.81 14.65 5.90
N ALA A 27 -6.98 14.35 6.48
CA ALA A 27 -7.82 15.37 7.11
C ALA A 27 -7.14 16.04 8.31
N ASP A 28 -6.27 15.31 9.00
CA ASP A 28 -5.43 15.79 10.11
C ASP A 28 -4.12 16.47 9.65
N ASP A 29 -3.89 16.63 8.33
CA ASP A 29 -2.63 17.11 7.71
C ASP A 29 -1.38 16.26 8.08
N ASP A 30 -1.58 15.04 8.58
CA ASP A 30 -0.53 14.08 8.92
C ASP A 30 -0.16 13.22 7.71
N LEU A 31 0.51 13.86 6.74
CA LEU A 31 0.95 13.19 5.51
C LEU A 31 1.96 12.06 5.77
N ALA A 32 2.73 12.13 6.86
CA ALA A 32 3.67 11.08 7.24
C ALA A 32 2.96 9.82 7.74
N ARG A 33 1.83 9.97 8.45
CA ARG A 33 0.96 8.85 8.80
C ARG A 33 0.25 8.28 7.57
N ALA A 34 -0.22 9.13 6.66
CA ALA A 34 -0.85 8.67 5.41
C ALA A 34 0.12 7.79 4.58
N ASP A 35 1.38 8.18 4.46
CA ASP A 35 2.41 7.42 3.73
C ASP A 35 2.72 6.07 4.42
N ARG A 36 2.83 6.06 5.76
CA ARG A 36 3.01 4.81 6.53
C ARG A 36 1.83 3.85 6.33
N LEU A 37 0.60 4.34 6.41
CA LEU A 37 -0.60 3.54 6.21
C LEU A 37 -0.64 2.94 4.80
N ALA A 38 -0.21 3.68 3.77
CA ALA A 38 -0.13 3.15 2.42
C ALA A 38 0.91 2.01 2.29
N ALA A 39 2.06 2.14 2.95
CA ALA A 39 3.09 1.10 2.98
C ALA A 39 2.64 -0.14 3.77
N GLU A 40 1.90 0.05 4.87
CA GLU A 40 1.31 -1.02 5.68
C GLU A 40 0.24 -1.80 4.89
N TYR A 41 -0.66 -1.10 4.19
CA TYR A 41 -1.63 -1.71 3.28
C TYR A 41 -0.96 -2.63 2.26
N ASP A 42 0.10 -2.14 1.61
CA ASP A 42 0.85 -2.89 0.62
C ASP A 42 1.45 -4.18 1.19
N ALA A 43 1.98 -4.11 2.41
CA ALA A 43 2.55 -5.28 3.10
C ALA A 43 1.48 -6.29 3.51
N GLU A 44 0.37 -5.82 4.09
CA GLU A 44 -0.74 -6.69 4.52
C GLU A 44 -1.47 -7.33 3.34
N ALA A 45 -1.70 -6.59 2.26
CA ALA A 45 -2.32 -7.16 1.06
C ALA A 45 -1.45 -8.27 0.43
N ILE A 46 -0.13 -8.08 0.40
CA ILE A 46 0.81 -9.11 -0.05
C ILE A 46 0.76 -10.34 0.86
N ALA A 47 0.75 -10.15 2.19
CA ALA A 47 0.67 -11.24 3.15
C ALA A 47 -0.63 -12.04 2.97
N LEU A 48 -1.78 -11.35 2.87
CA LEU A 48 -3.09 -11.97 2.66
C LEU A 48 -3.13 -12.80 1.37
N ILE A 49 -2.63 -12.26 0.26
CA ILE A 49 -2.55 -12.99 -1.01
C ILE A 49 -1.65 -14.22 -0.86
N ALA A 50 -0.48 -14.07 -0.26
CA ALA A 50 0.46 -15.17 -0.07
C ALA A 50 -0.12 -16.29 0.81
N GLU A 51 -0.85 -15.94 1.87
CA GLU A 51 -1.55 -16.91 2.73
C GLU A 51 -2.65 -17.64 1.96
N ARG A 52 -3.52 -16.91 1.25
CA ARG A 52 -4.64 -17.51 0.53
C ARG A 52 -4.20 -18.37 -0.66
N GLU A 53 -3.06 -18.05 -1.26
CA GLU A 53 -2.48 -18.79 -2.38
C GLU A 53 -1.49 -19.89 -1.95
N GLY A 54 -1.22 -20.04 -0.65
CA GLY A 54 -0.21 -21.00 -0.15
C GLY A 54 1.24 -20.65 -0.55
N LYS A 55 1.50 -19.38 -0.85
CA LYS A 55 2.77 -18.84 -1.34
C LYS A 55 3.55 -18.07 -0.27
N THR A 56 3.28 -18.33 1.01
CA THR A 56 3.96 -17.67 2.16
C THR A 56 5.49 -17.87 2.14
N HIS A 57 5.99 -18.95 1.52
CA HIS A 57 7.42 -19.19 1.30
C HIS A 57 8.11 -18.15 0.40
N LEU A 58 7.36 -17.33 -0.33
CA LEU A 58 7.88 -16.21 -1.12
C LEU A 58 8.04 -14.93 -0.29
N LEU A 59 7.64 -14.93 0.99
CA LEU A 59 7.77 -13.78 1.88
C LEU A 59 9.13 -13.76 2.61
N PRO A 60 9.71 -12.58 2.87
CA PRO A 60 9.22 -11.27 2.47
C PRO A 60 9.52 -10.99 0.99
N ILE A 61 8.51 -10.58 0.22
CA ILE A 61 8.74 -9.99 -1.10
C ILE A 61 9.34 -8.61 -0.85
N ARG A 62 10.67 -8.50 -0.91
CA ARG A 62 11.33 -7.20 -0.93
C ARG A 62 10.90 -6.49 -2.20
N ARG A 63 9.91 -5.59 -2.11
CA ARG A 63 9.69 -4.61 -3.18
C ARG A 63 11.00 -3.84 -3.33
N PRO A 64 11.55 -3.69 -4.54
CA PRO A 64 12.65 -2.76 -4.74
C PRO A 64 12.21 -1.41 -4.16
N ALA A 65 13.01 -0.89 -3.22
CA ALA A 65 12.79 0.41 -2.60
C ALA A 65 12.73 1.45 -3.73
N GLU A 66 11.51 1.82 -4.10
CA GLU A 66 11.15 2.68 -5.23
C GLU A 66 11.78 2.26 -6.58
N PRO A 67 11.04 1.62 -7.49
CA PRO A 67 11.54 1.48 -8.86
C PRO A 67 11.81 2.87 -9.44
N ASP A 68 13.05 3.13 -9.86
CA ASP A 68 13.49 4.37 -10.51
C ASP A 68 12.87 4.48 -11.91
N THR A 69 11.57 4.76 -11.94
CA THR A 69 10.81 4.88 -13.17
C THR A 69 11.04 6.24 -13.82
N PRO A 70 10.97 6.35 -15.15
CA PRO A 70 11.06 7.63 -15.85
C PRO A 70 10.09 8.70 -15.32
N LEU A 71 8.88 8.28 -14.89
CA LEU A 71 7.88 9.17 -14.29
C LEU A 71 8.31 9.67 -12.91
N ARG A 72 8.88 8.83 -12.04
CA ARG A 72 9.43 9.28 -10.75
C ARG A 72 10.62 10.23 -10.92
N ARG A 73 11.48 10.00 -11.92
CA ARG A 73 12.57 10.94 -12.26
C ARG A 73 12.02 12.30 -12.69
N LEU A 74 10.95 12.32 -13.47
CA LEU A 74 10.28 13.56 -13.87
C LEU A 74 9.67 14.27 -12.65
N VAL A 75 8.94 13.56 -11.79
CA VAL A 75 8.34 14.13 -10.58
C VAL A 75 9.40 14.70 -9.62
N ARG A 76 10.49 13.96 -9.33
CA ARG A 76 11.61 14.49 -8.53
C ARG A 76 12.19 15.76 -9.12
N ARG A 77 12.36 15.81 -10.44
CA ARG A 77 12.91 17.00 -11.13
C ARG A 77 11.98 18.21 -11.01
N LEU A 78 10.68 18.00 -11.15
CA LEU A 78 9.68 19.06 -11.03
C LEU A 78 9.52 19.54 -9.58
N SER A 79 9.50 18.63 -8.60
CA SER A 79 9.44 18.99 -7.18
C SER A 79 10.69 19.75 -6.71
N ALA A 80 11.88 19.35 -7.18
CA ALA A 80 13.13 20.05 -6.86
C ALA A 80 13.17 21.47 -7.43
N GLY A 81 12.59 21.70 -8.62
CA GLY A 81 12.51 23.03 -9.23
C GLY A 81 11.46 23.97 -8.62
N ARG A 82 10.53 23.45 -7.81
CA ARG A 82 9.47 24.22 -7.17
C ARG A 82 9.80 24.65 -5.72
N ALA A 83 10.85 24.06 -5.15
CA ALA A 83 11.36 24.38 -3.80
C ALA A 83 12.53 25.40 -3.81
N ALA A 84 12.85 25.97 -4.99
CA ALA A 84 13.83 27.04 -5.20
C ALA A 84 13.12 28.36 -5.52
#